data_AF-A0A6A6ZB26-F1
#
_entry.id   AF-A0A6A6ZB26-F1
#
_cell.length_a   1.000
_cell.length_b   1.000
_cell.length_c   1.000
_cell.angle_alpha   90.00
_cell.angle_beta   90.00
_cell.angle_gamma   90.00
#
_symmetry.space_group_name_H-M   'P 1'
#
loop_
_entity.id
_entity.type
_entity.pdbx_description
1 polymer ?
#
loop_
_entity_poly.entity_id
_entity_poly.type
_entity_poly.pdbx_seq_one_letter_code
_entity_poly.pdbx_strand_id
1 'polypeptide(L)'
;MSAAPAAVLKEATAYGKLAFDQFVLVHLDYSRPSAEDQTQWNELARKWLQMDHTARSPYWMAVLPLESVEGSDPRMPTQEQIDRVLAPHQTIAERNIATDSEPCIYMRTCYEPSLASVFEEMTRDIRNDAYRSYRLFDNQALYGSVGPDLEGVYLRMPQLPDTMVYSGYPETEDLPLDVDPPEDENKLRLYEAAMKARSIVYLMDEEALKQKMLKLIWTDLGGNILWWNWLRPSDTRDFEGQYYGLGHGLHWLLEVGDGNSLYDNEGTIIEYQ
;
A
#
# COMPACT_ATOMS: atom_id res chain seq x y z
N MET A 1 27.53 2.63 8.00
CA MET A 1 26.16 2.12 7.79
C MET A 1 26.26 0.61 7.74
N SER A 2 25.78 -0.09 8.77
CA SER A 2 25.65 -1.55 8.70
C SER A 2 24.56 -1.85 7.68
N ALA A 3 24.83 -2.69 6.68
CA ALA A 3 23.78 -3.19 5.81
C ALA A 3 22.71 -3.84 6.72
N ALA A 4 21.45 -3.46 6.53
CA ALA A 4 20.36 -4.20 7.15
C ALA A 4 20.49 -5.66 6.69
N PRO A 5 20.28 -6.65 7.59
CA PRO A 5 20.29 -8.05 7.19
C PRO A 5 19.32 -8.26 6.03
N ALA A 6 19.72 -9.07 5.04
CA ALA A 6 18.84 -9.41 3.93
C ALA A 6 17.53 -9.98 4.49
N ALA A 7 16.41 -9.35 4.16
CA ALA A 7 15.11 -9.80 4.62
C ALA A 7 14.86 -11.22 4.10
N VAL A 8 14.51 -12.14 4.99
CA VAL A 8 14.11 -13.51 4.60
C VAL A 8 12.69 -13.44 4.06
N LEU A 9 12.45 -14.08 2.92
CA LEU A 9 11.12 -14.20 2.34
C LEU A 9 10.27 -15.08 3.25
N LYS A 10 9.12 -14.56 3.71
CA LYS A 10 8.16 -15.36 4.47
C LYS A 10 7.59 -16.43 3.56
N GLU A 11 7.27 -17.59 4.10
CA GLU A 11 6.77 -18.68 3.27
C GLU A 11 5.46 -18.31 2.57
N ALA A 12 4.57 -17.58 3.25
CA ALA A 12 3.29 -17.08 2.70
C ALA A 12 3.46 -16.01 1.59
N THR A 13 4.65 -15.42 1.46
CA THR A 13 4.95 -14.38 0.46
C THR A 13 5.85 -14.89 -0.68
N ALA A 14 6.15 -16.21 -0.65
CA ALA A 14 6.93 -16.88 -1.68
C ALA A 14 6.37 -16.62 -3.08
N TYR A 15 7.24 -16.71 -4.09
CA TYR A 15 6.83 -16.56 -5.48
C TYR A 15 5.72 -17.56 -5.85
N GLY A 16 4.64 -17.05 -6.44
CA GLY A 16 3.43 -17.81 -6.76
C GLY A 16 2.33 -17.75 -5.70
N LYS A 17 2.61 -17.21 -4.51
CA LYS A 17 1.63 -17.13 -3.40
C LYS A 17 0.92 -15.77 -3.31
N LEU A 18 1.27 -14.80 -4.16
CA LEU A 18 0.51 -13.56 -4.31
C LEU A 18 -0.54 -13.72 -5.40
N ALA A 19 -1.74 -13.15 -5.21
CA ALA A 19 -2.80 -13.22 -6.22
C ALA A 19 -2.36 -12.55 -7.52
N PHE A 20 -1.60 -11.45 -7.42
CA PHE A 20 -1.00 -10.80 -8.58
C PHE A 20 0.04 -11.68 -9.31
N ASP A 21 0.77 -12.58 -8.62
CA ASP A 21 1.65 -13.52 -9.32
C ASP A 21 0.86 -14.43 -10.23
N GLN A 22 -0.24 -15.01 -9.73
CA GLN A 22 -1.10 -15.90 -10.52
C GLN A 22 -1.69 -15.16 -11.72
N PHE A 23 -2.09 -13.90 -11.54
CA PHE A 23 -2.52 -13.05 -12.63
C PHE A 23 -1.42 -12.86 -13.68
N VAL A 24 -0.21 -12.47 -13.28
CA VAL A 24 0.88 -12.24 -14.22
C VAL A 24 1.27 -13.52 -14.96
N LEU A 25 1.39 -14.65 -14.27
CA LEU A 25 1.78 -15.93 -14.88
C LEU A 25 0.78 -16.44 -15.93
N VAL A 26 -0.50 -16.06 -15.80
CA VAL A 26 -1.55 -16.42 -16.78
C VAL A 26 -1.56 -15.47 -17.97
N HIS A 27 -1.28 -14.18 -17.78
CA HIS A 27 -1.49 -13.14 -18.79
C HIS A 27 -0.21 -12.65 -19.47
N LEU A 28 0.98 -12.99 -18.96
CA LEU A 28 2.25 -12.64 -19.61
C LEU A 28 2.40 -13.39 -20.95
N ASP A 29 2.79 -12.66 -22.00
CA ASP A 29 3.10 -13.27 -23.29
C ASP A 29 4.57 -13.71 -23.34
N TYR A 30 4.79 -15.00 -23.05
CA TYR A 30 6.12 -15.62 -23.06
C TYR A 30 6.76 -15.69 -24.46
N SER A 31 5.98 -15.49 -25.53
CA SER A 31 6.52 -15.45 -26.91
C SER A 31 7.27 -14.16 -27.21
N ARG A 32 7.05 -13.10 -26.42
CA ARG A 32 7.78 -11.83 -26.54
C ARG A 32 9.19 -11.93 -25.93
N PRO A 33 10.16 -11.14 -26.43
CA PRO A 33 11.51 -11.07 -25.88
C PRO A 33 11.52 -10.64 -24.41
N SER A 34 12.45 -11.17 -23.62
CA SER A 34 12.57 -10.82 -22.19
C SER A 34 12.91 -9.35 -21.93
N ALA A 35 13.50 -8.65 -22.91
CA ALA A 35 13.72 -7.21 -22.85
C ALA A 35 12.42 -6.40 -22.72
N GLU A 36 11.27 -6.99 -23.09
CA GLU A 36 9.96 -6.36 -23.00
C GLU A 36 9.20 -6.70 -21.71
N ASP A 37 9.73 -7.59 -20.86
CA ASP A 37 9.04 -8.10 -19.68
C ASP A 37 8.69 -6.98 -18.69
N GLN A 38 9.54 -5.96 -18.51
CA GLN A 38 9.21 -4.79 -17.68
C GLN A 38 8.02 -3.98 -18.21
N THR A 39 7.88 -3.88 -19.53
CA THR A 39 6.74 -3.19 -20.14
C THR A 39 5.47 -4.00 -19.93
N GLN A 40 5.54 -5.31 -20.18
CA GLN A 40 4.42 -6.22 -19.93
C GLN A 40 3.98 -6.22 -18.46
N TRP A 41 4.93 -6.26 -17.53
CA TRP A 41 4.65 -6.17 -16.11
C TRP A 41 3.87 -4.91 -15.77
N ASN A 42 4.32 -3.74 -16.25
CA ASN A 42 3.62 -2.47 -16.01
C ASN A 42 2.21 -2.45 -16.63
N GLU A 43 2.03 -3.03 -17.81
CA GLU A 43 0.69 -3.17 -18.45
C GLU A 43 -0.24 -4.05 -17.62
N LEU A 44 0.27 -5.20 -17.14
CA LEU A 44 -0.47 -6.13 -16.29
C LEU A 44 -0.79 -5.53 -14.91
N ALA A 45 0.16 -4.82 -14.31
CA ALA A 45 -0.05 -4.11 -13.05
C ALA A 45 -1.16 -3.07 -13.18
N ARG A 46 -1.18 -2.26 -14.24
CA ARG A 46 -2.29 -1.31 -14.49
C ARG A 46 -3.62 -2.02 -14.68
N LYS A 47 -3.63 -3.12 -15.44
CA LYS A 47 -4.84 -3.92 -15.64
C LYS A 47 -5.36 -4.47 -14.32
N TRP A 48 -4.49 -4.95 -13.44
CA TRP A 48 -4.85 -5.42 -12.10
C TRP A 48 -5.46 -4.30 -11.25
N LEU A 49 -4.81 -3.13 -11.20
CA LEU A 49 -5.27 -1.98 -10.42
C LEU A 49 -6.63 -1.44 -10.92
N GLN A 50 -6.98 -1.65 -12.20
CA GLN A 50 -8.28 -1.30 -12.78
C GLN A 50 -9.37 -2.36 -12.58
N MET A 51 -9.03 -3.57 -12.13
CA MET A 51 -9.99 -4.62 -11.86
C MET A 51 -10.69 -4.39 -10.51
N ASP A 52 -11.98 -4.69 -10.45
CA ASP A 52 -12.74 -4.81 -9.20
C ASP A 52 -12.42 -6.13 -8.46
N HIS A 53 -12.94 -6.28 -7.25
CA HIS A 53 -12.75 -7.50 -6.46
C HIS A 53 -13.26 -8.77 -7.17
N THR A 54 -14.35 -8.68 -7.93
CA THR A 54 -14.96 -9.82 -8.62
C THR A 54 -14.01 -10.35 -9.70
N ALA A 55 -13.40 -9.45 -10.45
CA ALA A 55 -12.40 -9.78 -11.45
C ALA A 55 -11.08 -10.29 -10.82
N ARG A 56 -10.70 -9.81 -9.62
CA ARG A 56 -9.52 -10.30 -8.88
C ARG A 56 -9.75 -11.64 -8.17
N SER A 57 -11.00 -11.94 -7.80
CA SER A 57 -11.40 -13.09 -6.98
C SER A 57 -10.84 -14.44 -7.47
N PRO A 58 -10.87 -14.78 -8.78
CA PRO A 58 -10.32 -16.06 -9.24
C PRO A 58 -8.84 -16.26 -8.89
N TYR A 59 -8.04 -15.19 -8.90
CA TYR A 59 -6.61 -15.25 -8.60
C TYR A 59 -6.35 -15.37 -7.11
N TRP A 60 -7.16 -14.69 -6.29
CA TRP A 60 -7.15 -14.87 -4.85
C TRP A 60 -7.55 -16.30 -4.45
N MET A 61 -8.63 -16.82 -5.02
CA MET A 61 -9.08 -18.20 -4.79
C MET A 61 -8.04 -19.24 -5.26
N ALA A 62 -7.21 -18.89 -6.24
CA ALA A 62 -6.12 -19.75 -6.69
C ALA A 62 -4.95 -19.81 -5.68
N VAL A 63 -4.67 -18.73 -4.93
CA VAL A 63 -3.56 -18.67 -3.97
C VAL A 63 -3.91 -19.14 -2.56
N LEU A 64 -5.17 -19.01 -2.12
CA LEU A 64 -5.58 -19.46 -0.77
C LEU A 64 -5.15 -20.91 -0.45
N PRO A 65 -5.32 -21.90 -1.36
CA PRO A 65 -4.89 -23.27 -1.09
C PRO A 65 -3.37 -23.45 -1.13
N LEU A 66 -2.60 -22.47 -1.63
CA LEU A 66 -1.14 -22.53 -1.78
C LEU A 66 -0.40 -21.96 -0.57
N GLU A 67 -1.09 -21.25 0.33
CA GLU A 67 -0.49 -20.65 1.52
C GLU A 67 0.29 -21.67 2.35
N SER A 68 -0.32 -22.85 2.56
CA SER A 68 0.24 -23.97 3.34
C SER A 68 0.98 -25.03 2.51
N VAL A 69 1.18 -24.80 1.21
CA VAL A 69 1.84 -25.77 0.33
C VAL A 69 3.34 -25.55 0.32
N GLU A 70 4.07 -26.57 0.77
CA GLU A 70 5.53 -26.68 0.64
C GLU A 70 5.88 -27.41 -0.67
N GLY A 71 5.98 -26.67 -1.78
CA GLY A 71 6.49 -27.17 -3.05
C GLY A 71 5.65 -28.23 -3.79
N SER A 72 6.12 -28.61 -4.98
CA SER A 72 5.56 -29.61 -5.92
C SER A 72 4.12 -29.46 -6.41
N ASP A 73 3.35 -28.48 -5.94
CA ASP A 73 2.03 -28.19 -6.51
C ASP A 73 2.16 -27.61 -7.92
N PRO A 74 1.42 -28.13 -8.91
CA PRO A 74 1.52 -27.69 -10.30
C PRO A 74 1.11 -26.22 -10.55
N ARG A 75 0.47 -25.57 -9.56
CA ARG A 75 0.11 -24.14 -9.61
C ARG A 75 1.24 -23.23 -9.12
N MET A 76 2.30 -23.79 -8.54
CA MET A 76 3.49 -23.02 -8.17
C MET A 76 4.31 -22.71 -9.43
N PRO A 77 4.90 -21.50 -9.54
CA PRO A 77 5.72 -21.14 -10.67
C PRO A 77 6.97 -22.01 -10.76
N THR A 78 7.42 -22.26 -12.00
CA THR A 78 8.73 -22.85 -12.25
C THR A 78 9.84 -21.86 -11.88
N GLN A 79 11.07 -22.36 -11.68
CA GLN A 79 12.22 -21.49 -11.43
C GLN A 79 12.45 -20.51 -12.59
N GLU A 80 12.22 -20.93 -13.83
CA GLU A 80 12.31 -20.06 -15.00
C GLU A 80 11.30 -18.90 -14.94
N GLN A 81 10.05 -19.18 -14.53
CA GLN A 81 9.04 -18.15 -14.35
C GLN A 81 9.40 -17.18 -13.22
N ILE A 82 9.98 -17.69 -12.12
CA ILE A 82 10.46 -16.87 -11.01
C ILE A 82 11.57 -15.93 -11.49
N ASP A 83 12.60 -16.47 -12.12
CA ASP A 83 13.80 -15.73 -12.52
C ASP A 83 13.52 -14.71 -13.62
N ARG A 84 12.61 -15.03 -14.55
CA ARG A 84 12.26 -14.16 -15.68
C ARG A 84 11.25 -13.09 -15.28
N VAL A 85 10.23 -13.46 -14.50
CA VAL A 85 9.01 -12.64 -14.38
C VAL A 85 8.86 -12.05 -12.98
N LEU A 86 8.91 -12.87 -11.94
CA LEU A 86 8.51 -12.39 -10.61
C LEU A 86 9.65 -11.68 -9.87
N ALA A 87 10.82 -12.31 -9.79
CA ALA A 87 11.96 -11.80 -9.03
C ALA A 87 12.55 -10.48 -9.56
N PRO A 88 12.60 -10.21 -10.89
CA PRO A 88 13.14 -8.95 -11.40
C PRO A 88 12.28 -7.73 -11.07
N HIS A 89 10.97 -7.89 -10.91
CA HIS A 89 10.04 -6.77 -10.82
C HIS A 89 9.62 -6.44 -9.39
N GLN A 90 9.60 -7.42 -8.49
CA GLN A 90 9.21 -7.22 -7.09
C GLN A 90 10.19 -7.91 -6.12
N THR A 91 10.77 -7.13 -5.22
CA THR A 91 11.74 -7.59 -4.21
C THR A 91 11.09 -8.38 -3.09
N ILE A 92 11.88 -9.18 -2.37
CA ILE A 92 11.41 -9.93 -1.19
C ILE A 92 10.75 -9.02 -0.13
N ALA A 93 11.30 -7.82 0.09
CA ALA A 93 10.74 -6.86 1.05
C ALA A 93 9.36 -6.34 0.60
N GLU A 94 9.22 -5.97 -0.67
CA GLU A 94 7.95 -5.56 -1.28
C GLU A 94 6.90 -6.69 -1.25
N ARG A 95 7.33 -7.94 -1.39
CA ARG A 95 6.43 -9.11 -1.30
C ARG A 95 5.96 -9.37 0.13
N ASN A 96 6.86 -9.25 1.10
CA ASN A 96 6.56 -9.45 2.52
C ASN A 96 5.52 -8.47 3.06
N ILE A 97 5.45 -7.25 2.52
CA ILE A 97 4.42 -6.26 2.92
C ILE A 97 3.09 -6.49 2.20
N ALA A 98 3.11 -6.98 0.95
CA ALA A 98 1.91 -7.12 0.14
C ALA A 98 0.91 -8.18 0.65
N THR A 99 1.33 -9.03 1.60
CA THR A 99 0.46 -10.00 2.29
C THR A 99 0.03 -9.56 3.68
N ASP A 100 0.51 -8.40 4.15
CA ASP A 100 0.14 -7.89 5.46
C ASP A 100 -1.32 -7.46 5.44
N SER A 101 -2.09 -7.79 6.47
CA SER A 101 -3.52 -7.45 6.55
C SER A 101 -3.77 -5.95 6.70
N GLU A 102 -2.70 -5.19 6.91
CA GLU A 102 -2.71 -3.76 7.15
C GLU A 102 -1.82 -3.08 6.09
N PRO A 103 -2.40 -2.50 5.04
CA PRO A 103 -1.64 -1.87 3.98
C PRO A 103 -1.22 -0.44 4.38
N CYS A 104 -0.54 -0.30 5.51
CA CYS A 104 0.08 0.97 5.90
C CYS A 104 1.57 0.93 5.56
N ILE A 105 2.06 1.91 4.81
CA ILE A 105 3.49 1.99 4.48
C ILE A 105 4.03 3.38 4.72
N TYR A 106 5.29 3.46 5.13
CA TYR A 106 6.06 4.69 5.20
C TYR A 106 6.95 4.77 3.97
N MET A 107 6.75 5.77 3.12
CA MET A 107 7.44 5.87 1.83
C MET A 107 8.30 7.12 1.79
N ARG A 108 9.59 6.96 1.48
CA ARG A 108 10.47 8.08 1.14
C ARG A 108 10.64 8.15 -0.37
N THR A 109 10.31 9.29 -0.95
CA THR A 109 10.54 9.56 -2.38
C THR A 109 11.60 10.65 -2.61
N CYS A 110 11.89 11.47 -1.60
CA CYS A 110 12.92 12.51 -1.68
C CYS A 110 14.24 12.08 -1.04
N TYR A 111 15.31 12.11 -1.83
CA TYR A 111 16.66 11.68 -1.43
C TYR A 111 17.69 12.82 -1.47
N GLU A 112 17.23 14.08 -1.43
CA GLU A 112 18.09 15.25 -1.40
C GLU A 112 19.04 15.22 -0.19
N PRO A 113 20.38 15.31 -0.38
CA PRO A 113 21.33 15.18 0.73
C PRO A 113 21.14 16.20 1.85
N SER A 114 20.65 17.40 1.53
CA SER A 114 20.37 18.47 2.50
C SER A 114 19.22 18.16 3.45
N LEU A 115 18.31 17.24 3.06
CA LEU A 115 17.15 16.83 3.85
C LEU A 115 17.37 15.50 4.59
N ALA A 116 18.54 14.86 4.40
CA ALA A 116 18.84 13.57 5.01
C ALA A 116 18.73 13.58 6.55
N SER A 117 19.27 14.61 7.21
CA SER A 117 19.18 14.72 8.67
C SER A 117 17.75 14.88 9.18
N VAL A 118 16.89 15.57 8.41
CA VAL A 118 15.48 15.74 8.75
C VAL A 118 14.74 14.42 8.63
N PHE A 119 14.99 13.65 7.56
CA PHE A 119 14.45 12.31 7.41
C PHE A 119 14.87 11.37 8.55
N GLU A 120 16.15 11.38 8.95
CA GLU A 120 16.62 10.60 10.11
C GLU A 120 15.96 11.04 11.43
N GLU A 121 15.70 12.34 11.61
CA GLU A 121 14.97 12.85 12.77
C GLU A 121 13.52 12.37 12.78
N MET A 122 12.80 12.53 11.67
CA MET A 122 11.39 12.17 11.53
C MET A 122 11.14 10.67 11.61
N THR A 123 12.09 9.83 11.17
CA THR A 123 11.94 8.36 11.13
C THR A 123 12.57 7.63 12.31
N ARG A 124 13.13 8.36 13.30
CA ARG A 124 13.83 7.74 14.43
C ARG A 124 12.96 6.70 15.16
N ASP A 125 11.73 7.05 15.48
CA ASP A 125 10.84 6.16 16.23
C ASP A 125 10.34 5.01 15.35
N ILE A 126 10.06 5.27 14.08
CA ILE A 126 9.70 4.26 13.07
C ILE A 126 10.81 3.22 12.92
N ARG A 127 12.08 3.64 12.89
CA ARG A 127 13.24 2.74 12.75
C ARG A 127 13.54 1.95 14.02
N ASN A 128 13.24 2.52 15.19
CA ASN A 128 13.45 1.86 16.48
C ASN A 128 12.33 0.88 16.84
N ASP A 129 11.20 0.95 16.14
CA ASP A 129 10.09 0.02 16.26
C ASP A 129 10.23 -1.11 15.22
N ALA A 130 10.40 -2.35 15.68
CA ALA A 130 10.58 -3.49 14.79
C ALA A 130 9.39 -3.68 13.84
N TYR A 131 8.18 -3.34 14.27
CA TYR A 131 6.96 -3.47 13.49
C TYR A 131 6.85 -2.36 12.43
N ARG A 132 7.17 -1.11 12.76
CA ARG A 132 7.12 -0.02 11.77
C ARG A 132 8.30 -0.02 10.82
N SER A 133 9.47 -0.43 11.30
CA SER A 133 10.70 -0.39 10.51
C SER A 133 10.65 -1.28 9.26
N TYR A 134 9.94 -2.42 9.30
CA TYR A 134 9.78 -3.25 8.10
C TYR A 134 8.80 -2.66 7.08
N ARG A 135 8.00 -1.66 7.49
CA ARG A 135 7.07 -0.91 6.63
C ARG A 135 7.66 0.39 6.09
N LEU A 136 8.94 0.68 6.39
CA LEU A 136 9.66 1.85 5.91
C LEU A 136 10.40 1.56 4.59
N PHE A 137 9.96 2.23 3.54
CA PHE A 137 10.41 2.07 2.18
C PHE A 137 11.38 3.20 1.85
N ASP A 138 12.67 2.89 2.03
CA ASP A 138 13.79 3.82 1.90
C ASP A 138 14.86 3.25 0.96
N ASN A 139 14.56 3.21 -0.33
CA ASN A 139 15.49 2.80 -1.37
C ASN A 139 15.47 3.75 -2.57
N GLN A 140 16.49 4.59 -2.70
CA GLN A 140 16.60 5.59 -3.76
C GLN A 140 16.57 4.97 -5.17
N ALA A 141 17.18 3.80 -5.36
CA ALA A 141 17.22 3.17 -6.68
C ALA A 141 15.85 2.68 -7.15
N LEU A 142 14.93 2.44 -6.21
CA LEU A 142 13.57 1.97 -6.51
C LEU A 142 12.55 3.12 -6.49
N TYR A 143 12.67 4.04 -5.52
CA TYR A 143 11.63 5.02 -5.23
C TYR A 143 12.06 6.47 -5.49
N GLY A 144 13.34 6.72 -5.82
CA GLY A 144 13.85 8.08 -6.03
C GLY A 144 13.31 8.79 -7.27
N SER A 145 12.68 8.06 -8.19
CA SER A 145 12.01 8.62 -9.38
C SER A 145 10.49 8.52 -9.31
N VAL A 146 9.93 8.08 -8.18
CA VAL A 146 8.47 7.99 -7.98
C VAL A 146 7.92 9.41 -7.80
N GLY A 147 6.95 9.76 -8.63
CA GLY A 147 6.22 11.02 -8.55
C GLY A 147 5.23 11.07 -7.38
N PRO A 148 4.54 12.21 -7.19
CA PRO A 148 3.56 12.38 -6.13
C PRO A 148 2.29 11.52 -6.30
N ASP A 149 2.09 10.96 -7.49
CA ASP A 149 0.93 10.11 -7.83
C ASP A 149 1.05 8.66 -7.34
N LEU A 150 2.20 8.27 -6.77
CA LEU A 150 2.49 6.93 -6.28
C LEU A 150 2.36 5.82 -7.35
N GLU A 151 2.15 6.14 -8.63
CA GLU A 151 1.91 5.14 -9.69
C GLU A 151 3.08 4.14 -9.73
N GLY A 152 4.32 4.66 -9.68
CA GLY A 152 5.52 3.83 -9.67
C GLY A 152 5.60 2.86 -8.48
N VAL A 153 4.99 3.18 -7.34
CA VAL A 153 4.90 2.26 -6.19
C VAL A 153 3.94 1.12 -6.50
N TYR A 154 2.74 1.46 -6.97
CA TYR A 154 1.69 0.49 -7.24
C TYR A 154 1.97 -0.38 -8.45
N LEU A 155 2.73 0.10 -9.45
CA LEU A 155 3.21 -0.75 -10.53
C LEU A 155 4.19 -1.82 -10.04
N ARG A 156 4.94 -1.56 -8.97
CA ARG A 156 5.86 -2.53 -8.35
C ARG A 156 5.14 -3.46 -7.38
N MET A 157 4.14 -2.95 -6.67
CA MET A 157 3.33 -3.70 -5.70
C MET A 157 1.83 -3.54 -5.96
N PRO A 158 1.27 -4.15 -7.02
CA PRO A 158 -0.14 -3.96 -7.37
C PRO A 158 -1.12 -4.51 -6.34
N GLN A 159 -0.64 -5.40 -5.47
CA GLN A 159 -1.42 -5.98 -4.38
C GLN A 159 -1.38 -5.16 -3.09
N LEU A 160 -0.50 -4.14 -2.98
CA LEU A 160 -0.42 -3.30 -1.79
C LEU A 160 -1.76 -2.61 -1.43
N PRO A 161 -2.50 -1.99 -2.38
CA PRO A 161 -3.82 -1.43 -2.09
C PRO A 161 -4.95 -2.48 -2.11
N ASP A 162 -4.63 -3.73 -2.46
CA ASP A 162 -5.60 -4.81 -2.65
C ASP A 162 -5.87 -5.53 -1.32
N THR A 163 -6.67 -4.90 -0.46
CA THR A 163 -7.12 -5.50 0.79
C THR A 163 -8.29 -6.45 0.53
N MET A 164 -7.97 -7.71 0.23
CA MET A 164 -8.96 -8.76 0.37
C MET A 164 -9.28 -8.95 1.86
N VAL A 165 -10.46 -8.50 2.26
CA VAL A 165 -11.03 -8.89 3.54
C VAL A 165 -11.29 -10.40 3.44
N TYR A 166 -10.62 -11.20 4.27
CA TYR A 166 -10.74 -12.68 4.36
C TYR A 166 -12.16 -13.20 4.66
N SER A 167 -13.19 -12.38 4.55
CA SER A 167 -14.53 -12.66 5.02
C SER A 167 -15.48 -13.21 3.95
N GLY A 168 -15.04 -13.39 2.69
CA GLY A 168 -15.92 -13.94 1.63
C GLY A 168 -17.13 -13.06 1.32
N TYR A 169 -17.10 -11.79 1.75
CA TYR A 169 -18.07 -10.80 1.34
C TYR A 169 -17.59 -10.17 0.03
N PRO A 170 -18.47 -10.01 -0.98
CA PRO A 170 -18.22 -9.04 -2.03
C PRO A 170 -17.94 -7.69 -1.36
N GLU A 171 -17.13 -6.87 -2.02
CA GLU A 171 -16.72 -5.53 -1.60
C GLU A 171 -17.52 -4.92 -0.43
N THR A 172 -16.79 -4.37 0.56
CA THR A 172 -17.36 -3.38 1.48
C THR A 172 -17.88 -2.12 0.77
N GLU A 173 -17.85 -2.04 -0.58
CA GLU A 173 -18.68 -1.10 -1.35
C GLU A 173 -20.17 -1.24 -0.99
N ASP A 174 -20.62 -2.43 -0.56
CA ASP A 174 -22.02 -2.72 -0.22
C ASP A 174 -22.28 -2.93 1.28
N LEU A 175 -21.29 -2.77 2.17
CA LEU A 175 -21.60 -2.65 3.60
C LEU A 175 -21.98 -1.20 3.85
N PRO A 176 -23.27 -0.85 3.98
CA PRO A 176 -23.63 0.48 4.43
C PRO A 176 -22.89 0.70 5.74
N LEU A 177 -22.11 1.78 5.82
CA LEU A 177 -21.87 2.36 7.14
C LEU A 177 -23.27 2.60 7.73
N ASP A 178 -23.46 2.35 9.01
CA ASP A 178 -24.68 2.71 9.75
C ASP A 178 -24.79 4.25 9.89
N VAL A 179 -24.37 5.00 8.88
CA VAL A 179 -24.28 6.45 8.80
C VAL A 179 -24.80 6.88 7.43
N ASP A 180 -25.92 7.61 7.45
CA ASP A 180 -26.49 8.20 6.26
C ASP A 180 -25.49 9.20 5.62
N PRO A 181 -25.47 9.33 4.28
CA PRO A 181 -24.66 10.34 3.62
C PRO A 181 -24.99 11.75 4.14
N PRO A 182 -24.00 12.58 4.47
CA PRO A 182 -24.23 13.94 4.95
C PRO A 182 -24.75 14.86 3.84
N GLU A 183 -25.57 15.85 4.20
CA GLU A 183 -26.07 16.86 3.26
C GLU A 183 -25.02 17.92 2.88
N ASP A 184 -24.02 18.14 3.74
CA ASP A 184 -22.93 19.09 3.48
C ASP A 184 -21.97 18.54 2.42
N GLU A 185 -21.68 19.34 1.39
CA GLU A 185 -20.89 18.91 0.21
C GLU A 185 -19.46 18.49 0.57
N ASN A 186 -18.80 19.17 1.51
CA ASN A 186 -17.43 18.83 1.91
C ASN A 186 -17.43 17.52 2.72
N LYS A 187 -18.39 17.38 3.64
CA LYS A 187 -18.58 16.13 4.37
C LYS A 187 -18.98 14.97 3.45
N LEU A 188 -19.75 15.24 2.40
CA LEU A 188 -20.14 14.23 1.41
C LEU A 188 -18.93 13.70 0.65
N ARG A 189 -18.01 14.59 0.25
CA ARG A 189 -16.76 14.18 -0.41
C ARG A 189 -15.88 13.33 0.52
N LEU A 190 -15.73 13.73 1.78
CA LEU A 190 -15.01 12.93 2.79
C LEU A 190 -15.68 11.58 3.03
N TYR A 191 -17.02 11.54 3.08
CA TYR A 191 -17.82 10.34 3.21
C TYR A 191 -17.58 9.37 2.05
N GLU A 192 -17.69 9.86 0.81
CA GLU A 192 -17.44 9.06 -0.40
C GLU A 192 -16.01 8.51 -0.45
N ALA A 193 -15.02 9.32 -0.06
CA ALA A 193 -13.63 8.88 0.06
C ALA A 193 -13.48 7.81 1.15
N ALA A 194 -14.18 7.94 2.27
CA ALA A 194 -14.11 6.98 3.37
C ALA A 194 -14.70 5.62 3.02
N MET A 195 -15.77 5.59 2.24
CA MET A 195 -16.36 4.35 1.71
C MET A 195 -15.38 3.59 0.80
N LYS A 196 -14.53 4.32 0.07
CA LYS A 196 -13.61 3.75 -0.93
C LYS A 196 -12.20 3.50 -0.41
N ALA A 197 -11.80 4.12 0.70
CA ALA A 197 -10.45 4.02 1.23
C ALA A 197 -10.12 2.59 1.68
N ARG A 198 -8.93 2.11 1.31
CA ARG A 198 -8.47 0.74 1.57
C ARG A 198 -7.05 0.67 2.09
N SER A 199 -6.21 1.63 1.73
CA SER A 199 -4.83 1.69 2.21
C SER A 199 -4.39 3.10 2.57
N ILE A 200 -3.33 3.16 3.38
CA ILE A 200 -2.75 4.40 3.89
C ILE A 200 -1.26 4.45 3.57
N VAL A 201 -0.80 5.58 3.06
CA VAL A 201 0.62 5.84 2.80
C VAL A 201 1.07 7.06 3.60
N TYR A 202 2.10 6.89 4.41
CA TYR A 202 2.83 7.97 5.08
C TYR A 202 3.98 8.40 4.17
N LEU A 203 3.75 9.43 3.36
CA LEU A 203 4.69 9.91 2.36
C LEU A 203 5.63 10.99 2.92
N MET A 204 6.92 10.79 2.64
CA MET A 204 8.04 11.71 2.89
C MET A 204 8.64 12.13 1.55
N ASP A 205 7.92 13.00 0.85
CA ASP A 205 8.41 13.71 -0.33
C ASP A 205 9.20 14.97 0.04
N GLU A 206 9.64 15.74 -0.96
CA GLU A 206 10.46 16.93 -0.72
C GLU A 206 9.72 17.97 0.14
N GLU A 207 8.42 18.13 -0.09
CA GLU A 207 7.59 19.08 0.66
C GLU A 207 7.41 18.64 2.11
N ALA A 208 7.07 17.37 2.34
CA ALA A 208 6.93 16.76 3.64
C ALA A 208 8.20 16.91 4.48
N LEU A 209 9.36 16.58 3.90
CA LEU A 209 10.65 16.73 4.57
C LEU A 209 10.98 18.20 4.89
N LYS A 210 10.73 19.14 3.97
CA LYS A 210 10.94 20.58 4.25
C LYS A 210 10.05 21.10 5.37
N GLN A 211 8.81 20.61 5.45
CA GLN A 211 7.85 21.01 6.48
C GLN A 211 8.00 20.24 7.79
N LYS A 212 8.83 19.19 7.83
CA LYS A 212 8.97 18.26 8.95
C LYS A 212 7.66 17.58 9.33
N MET A 213 6.84 17.27 8.33
CA MET A 213 5.53 16.61 8.48
C MET A 213 5.45 15.40 7.56
N LEU A 214 4.57 14.46 7.88
CA LEU A 214 4.22 13.35 7.00
C LEU A 214 2.97 13.73 6.21
N LYS A 215 2.97 13.40 4.91
CA LYS A 215 1.72 13.39 4.13
C LYS A 215 1.03 12.06 4.39
N LEU A 216 -0.13 12.10 5.00
CA LEU A 216 -0.99 10.95 5.21
C LEU A 216 -1.95 10.84 4.02
N ILE A 217 -1.83 9.78 3.23
CA ILE A 217 -2.55 9.62 1.96
C ILE A 217 -3.42 8.37 2.06
N TRP A 218 -4.71 8.50 1.76
CA TRP A 218 -5.63 7.37 1.62
C TRP A 218 -5.83 7.05 0.15
N THR A 219 -5.83 5.75 -0.18
CA THR A 219 -6.06 5.28 -1.54
C THR A 219 -7.15 4.22 -1.62
N ASP A 220 -7.76 4.10 -2.80
CA ASP A 220 -8.71 3.02 -3.13
C ASP A 220 -8.01 1.68 -3.45
N LEU A 221 -8.80 0.66 -3.83
CA LEU A 221 -8.32 -0.65 -4.27
C LEU A 221 -7.42 -0.61 -5.52
N GLY A 222 -7.45 0.48 -6.28
CA GLY A 222 -6.63 0.72 -7.47
C GLY A 222 -5.38 1.56 -7.20
N GLY A 223 -5.16 1.97 -5.94
CA GLY A 223 -4.05 2.86 -5.58
C GLY A 223 -4.28 4.33 -5.97
N ASN A 224 -5.49 4.71 -6.35
CA ASN A 224 -5.80 6.12 -6.61
C ASN A 224 -5.91 6.89 -5.30
N ILE A 225 -5.33 8.08 -5.24
CA ILE A 225 -5.43 8.97 -4.09
C ILE A 225 -6.87 9.46 -3.95
N LEU A 226 -7.48 9.17 -2.80
CA LEU A 226 -8.84 9.60 -2.46
C LEU A 226 -8.84 10.83 -1.56
N TRP A 227 -7.86 10.90 -0.67
CA TRP A 227 -7.78 11.93 0.36
C TRP A 227 -6.35 12.06 0.88
N TRP A 228 -6.01 13.23 1.41
CA TRP A 228 -4.73 13.42 2.07
C TRP A 228 -4.75 14.53 3.13
N ASN A 229 -3.93 14.37 4.16
CA ASN A 229 -3.76 15.33 5.26
C ASN A 229 -2.30 15.36 5.74
N TRP A 230 -1.98 16.31 6.61
CA TRP A 230 -0.69 16.38 7.28
C TRP A 230 -0.74 15.71 8.65
N LEU A 231 0.32 15.01 9.00
CA LEU A 231 0.50 14.41 10.33
C LEU A 231 1.89 14.74 10.87
N ARG A 232 2.00 15.08 12.16
CA ARG A 232 3.31 15.25 12.78
C ARG A 232 3.94 13.87 13.01
N PRO A 233 5.26 13.71 12.84
CA PRO A 233 5.92 12.44 13.13
C PRO A 233 5.66 11.91 14.55
N SER A 234 5.57 12.81 15.54
CA SER A 234 5.25 12.47 16.93
C SER A 234 3.89 11.79 17.12
N ASP A 235 2.93 12.10 16.26
CA ASP A 235 1.52 11.73 16.42
C ASP A 235 1.21 10.43 15.68
N THR A 236 2.17 9.90 14.90
CA THR A 236 2.06 8.62 14.19
C THR A 236 1.67 7.48 15.10
N ARG A 237 2.19 7.47 16.33
CA ARG A 237 1.92 6.36 17.25
C ARG A 237 0.48 6.31 17.71
N ASP A 238 -0.05 7.46 18.07
CA ASP A 238 -1.41 7.55 18.58
C ASP A 238 -2.42 7.39 17.45
N PHE A 239 -2.13 7.96 16.27
CA PHE A 239 -2.94 7.76 15.06
C PHE A 239 -3.04 6.27 14.69
N GLU A 240 -1.90 5.58 14.60
CA GLU A 240 -1.90 4.14 14.31
C GLU A 240 -2.52 3.31 15.44
N GLY A 241 -2.31 3.66 16.71
CA GLY A 241 -2.91 2.94 17.83
C GLY A 241 -4.44 2.96 17.78
N GLN A 242 -5.02 4.09 17.37
CA GLN A 242 -6.46 4.19 17.09
C GLN A 242 -6.82 3.35 15.86
N TYR A 243 -6.04 3.42 14.77
CA TYR A 243 -6.21 2.58 13.58
C TYR A 243 -6.34 1.08 13.93
N TYR A 244 -5.48 0.57 14.82
CA TYR A 244 -5.45 -0.84 15.22
C TYR A 244 -6.51 -1.21 16.29
N GLY A 245 -7.10 -0.25 17.02
CA GLY A 245 -7.96 -0.51 18.17
C GLY A 245 -9.47 -0.41 17.91
N LEU A 246 -9.88 0.33 16.87
CA LEU A 246 -11.28 0.73 16.66
C LEU A 246 -11.71 0.70 15.18
N GLY A 247 -10.83 0.23 14.28
CA GLY A 247 -11.16 -0.06 12.89
C GLY A 247 -10.97 1.08 11.89
N HIS A 248 -10.08 2.05 12.15
CA HIS A 248 -10.17 3.37 11.51
C HIS A 248 -9.61 3.51 10.08
N GLY A 249 -10.50 3.47 9.09
CA GLY A 249 -10.29 4.15 7.81
C GLY A 249 -10.51 5.66 7.92
N LEU A 250 -10.56 6.34 6.77
CA LEU A 250 -10.88 7.78 6.68
C LEU A 250 -12.21 8.16 7.36
N HIS A 251 -13.09 7.19 7.67
CA HIS A 251 -14.32 7.40 8.43
C HIS A 251 -14.09 8.01 9.81
N TRP A 252 -12.94 7.80 10.45
CA TRP A 252 -12.65 8.41 11.74
C TRP A 252 -12.66 9.95 11.64
N LEU A 253 -12.21 10.51 10.52
CA LEU A 253 -12.30 11.95 10.30
C LEU A 253 -13.75 12.44 10.21
N LEU A 254 -14.70 11.61 9.75
CA LEU A 254 -16.12 11.95 9.78
C LEU A 254 -16.64 12.02 11.21
N GLU A 255 -16.29 11.03 12.03
CA GLU A 255 -16.74 10.94 13.43
C GLU A 255 -16.17 12.07 14.29
N VAL A 256 -14.88 12.41 14.11
CA VAL A 256 -14.23 13.50 14.86
C VAL A 256 -14.56 14.88 14.25
N GLY A 257 -14.87 14.93 12.96
CA GLY A 257 -15.30 16.13 12.24
C GLY A 257 -16.65 16.68 12.70
N ASP A 258 -17.48 15.89 13.38
CA ASP A 258 -18.77 16.34 13.94
C ASP A 258 -18.66 17.40 15.05
N GLY A 259 -17.44 17.78 15.44
CA GLY A 259 -17.14 18.99 16.23
C GLY A 259 -16.11 19.94 15.62
N ASN A 260 -15.50 19.61 14.48
CA ASN A 260 -14.40 20.37 13.89
C ASN A 260 -14.36 20.27 12.36
N SER A 261 -14.90 21.29 11.68
CA SER A 261 -14.97 21.36 10.21
C SER A 261 -13.60 21.46 9.50
N LEU A 262 -12.50 21.51 10.24
CA LEU A 262 -11.15 21.46 9.67
C LEU A 262 -10.87 20.12 8.98
N TYR A 263 -11.47 19.03 9.45
CA TYR A 263 -11.23 17.70 8.88
C TYR A 263 -12.04 17.41 7.61
N ASP A 264 -13.03 18.25 7.29
CA ASP A 264 -13.82 18.16 6.06
C ASP A 264 -13.01 18.56 4.81
N ASN A 265 -11.75 18.98 4.98
CA ASN A 265 -10.88 19.44 3.91
C ASN A 265 -9.57 18.63 3.85
N GLU A 266 -9.09 18.41 2.63
CA GLU A 266 -7.73 17.88 2.39
C GLU A 266 -6.65 18.88 2.79
N GLY A 267 -5.46 18.37 3.07
CA GLY A 267 -4.29 19.18 3.36
C GLY A 267 -4.35 19.93 4.69
N THR A 268 -5.26 19.53 5.59
CA THR A 268 -5.29 20.03 6.96
C THR A 268 -4.40 19.18 7.86
N ILE A 269 -3.93 19.78 8.95
CA ILE A 269 -3.12 19.09 9.95
C ILE A 269 -4.05 18.31 10.88
N ILE A 270 -3.82 17.01 10.98
CA ILE A 270 -4.47 16.18 11.99
C ILE A 270 -3.78 16.45 13.33
N GLU A 271 -4.55 16.93 14.29
CA GLU A 271 -4.06 17.29 15.62
C GLU A 271 -4.42 16.18 16.62
N TYR A 272 -3.42 15.66 17.32
CA TYR A 272 -3.62 14.80 18.48
C TYR A 272 -3.32 15.60 19.76
N GLN A 273 -4.21 15.49 20.75
CA GLN A 273 -4.06 16.06 22.10
C GLN A 273 -3.81 14.97 23.13
#